data_AF-A0A7V8IW22-F1
#
_entry.id   AF-A0A7V8IW22-F1
#
_cell.length_a   1.000
_cell.length_b   1.000
_cell.length_c   1.000
_cell.angle_alpha   90.00
_cell.angle_beta   90.00
_cell.angle_gamma   90.00
#
_symmetry.space_group_name_H-M   'P 1'
#
loop_
_entity.id
_entity.type
_entity.pdbx_description
1 polymer ?
#
loop_
_entity_poly.entity_id
_entity_poly.type
_entity_poly.pdbx_seq_one_letter_code
_entity_poly.pdbx_strand_id
1 'polypeptide(L)'
;MIRGVHTMFYTSRAKQLREFLRDKLGFSFTDVGGGWLIFDLPEADMGCHPADPAHADSKTGTHAISFYCDDIAKTVAGLKKKGVKFEGPVRDEGYGLVTFFKVPGGFSLQLYQPKYQKKSRKR
;
A
#
# COMPACT_ATOMS: atom_id res chain seq x y z
N MET A 1 -11.18 -14.74 18.67
CA MET A 1 -9.78 -14.56 18.25
C MET A 1 -9.72 -13.74 16.97
N ILE A 2 -8.75 -12.84 16.84
CA ILE A 2 -8.51 -12.03 15.63
C ILE A 2 -7.86 -12.91 14.55
N ARG A 3 -8.38 -12.90 13.31
CA ARG A 3 -7.92 -13.77 12.20
C ARG A 3 -7.10 -13.08 11.12
N GLY A 4 -7.13 -11.75 11.07
CA GLY A 4 -6.47 -10.95 10.05
C GLY A 4 -6.86 -9.48 10.16
N VAL A 5 -6.45 -8.68 9.19
CA VAL A 5 -6.81 -7.26 9.06
C VAL A 5 -7.61 -7.04 7.79
N HIS A 6 -8.66 -6.21 7.86
CA HIS A 6 -9.44 -5.77 6.71
C HIS A 6 -9.24 -4.26 6.54
N THR A 7 -8.50 -3.86 5.52
CA THR A 7 -8.13 -2.46 5.26
C THR A 7 -9.02 -1.85 4.18
N MET A 8 -9.34 -0.55 4.27
CA MET A 8 -10.18 0.15 3.31
C MET A 8 -9.56 1.45 2.80
N PHE A 9 -9.78 1.73 1.52
CA PHE A 9 -9.58 3.05 0.94
C PHE A 9 -10.93 3.69 0.64
N TYR A 10 -11.12 4.91 1.14
CA TYR A 10 -12.25 5.74 0.74
C TYR A 10 -11.81 6.63 -0.41
N THR A 11 -12.57 6.60 -1.51
CA THR A 11 -12.22 7.33 -2.73
C THR A 11 -13.48 7.81 -3.45
N SER A 12 -13.41 8.99 -4.03
CA SER A 12 -14.44 9.52 -4.93
C SER A 12 -14.48 8.81 -6.29
N ARG A 13 -13.50 7.93 -6.57
CA ARG A 13 -13.36 7.21 -7.85
C ARG A 13 -13.24 5.69 -7.65
N ALA A 14 -14.18 5.11 -6.89
CA ALA A 14 -14.15 3.72 -6.44
C ALA A 14 -13.92 2.68 -7.56
N LYS A 15 -14.67 2.76 -8.67
CA LYS A 15 -14.51 1.84 -9.81
C LYS A 15 -13.08 1.86 -10.36
N GLN A 16 -12.55 3.06 -10.61
CA GLN A 16 -11.22 3.25 -11.18
C GLN A 16 -10.11 2.79 -10.22
N LEU A 17 -10.30 3.02 -8.90
CA LEU A 17 -9.33 2.54 -7.92
C LEU A 17 -9.31 1.01 -7.86
N ARG A 18 -10.47 0.34 -7.92
CA ARG A 18 -10.53 -1.13 -7.98
C ARG A 18 -9.85 -1.67 -9.25
N GLU A 19 -10.13 -1.08 -10.41
CA GLU A 19 -9.46 -1.43 -11.68
C GLU A 19 -7.94 -1.22 -11.57
N PHE A 20 -7.49 -0.14 -10.94
CA PHE A 20 -6.06 0.12 -10.71
C PHE A 20 -5.41 -0.95 -9.82
N LEU A 21 -6.02 -1.28 -8.68
CA LEU A 21 -5.50 -2.30 -7.76
C LEU A 21 -5.43 -3.68 -8.42
N ARG A 22 -6.45 -4.04 -9.22
CA ARG A 22 -6.50 -5.27 -10.01
C ARG A 22 -5.44 -5.29 -11.12
N ASP A 23 -5.45 -4.31 -12.01
CA ASP A 23 -4.71 -4.39 -13.28
C ASP A 23 -3.28 -3.89 -13.15
N LYS A 24 -3.06 -2.86 -12.31
CA LYS A 24 -1.73 -2.25 -12.14
C LYS A 24 -0.96 -2.92 -11.02
N LEU A 25 -1.57 -3.07 -9.84
CA LEU A 25 -0.89 -3.73 -8.72
C LEU A 25 -0.93 -5.26 -8.85
N GLY A 26 -1.91 -5.81 -9.58
CA GLY A 26 -1.94 -7.24 -9.89
C GLY A 26 -2.46 -8.10 -8.74
N PHE A 27 -3.22 -7.53 -7.81
CA PHE A 27 -3.77 -8.30 -6.70
C PHE A 27 -4.86 -9.25 -7.16
N SER A 28 -4.84 -10.48 -6.63
CA SER A 28 -5.97 -11.39 -6.66
C SER A 28 -7.15 -10.79 -5.90
N PHE A 29 -8.36 -11.19 -6.26
CA PHE A 29 -9.57 -10.62 -5.68
C PHE A 29 -10.76 -11.57 -5.76
N THR A 30 -11.73 -11.32 -4.88
CA THR A 30 -13.09 -11.83 -4.94
C THR A 30 -14.03 -10.70 -5.37
N ASP A 31 -14.79 -10.90 -6.45
CA ASP A 31 -15.90 -9.99 -6.81
C ASP A 31 -17.16 -10.41 -6.06
N VAL A 32 -17.68 -9.54 -5.20
CA VAL A 32 -18.91 -9.79 -4.43
C VAL A 32 -20.17 -9.28 -5.15
N GLY A 33 -20.04 -8.93 -6.43
CA GLY A 33 -21.13 -8.50 -7.30
C GLY A 33 -20.99 -7.03 -7.72
N GLY A 34 -21.38 -6.73 -8.96
CA GLY A 34 -21.43 -5.36 -9.47
C GLY A 34 -20.06 -4.66 -9.59
N GLY A 35 -18.96 -5.41 -9.68
CA GLY A 35 -17.60 -4.86 -9.71
C GLY A 35 -17.13 -4.39 -8.33
N TRP A 36 -17.66 -4.98 -7.27
CA TRP A 36 -17.20 -4.74 -5.91
C TRP A 36 -16.12 -5.76 -5.54
N LEU A 37 -14.86 -5.34 -5.67
CA LEU A 37 -13.72 -6.22 -5.49
C LEU A 37 -13.19 -6.16 -4.06
N ILE A 38 -13.00 -7.33 -3.44
CA ILE A 38 -12.24 -7.51 -2.20
C ILE A 38 -10.91 -8.15 -2.58
N PHE A 39 -9.79 -7.50 -2.26
CA PHE A 39 -8.46 -7.94 -2.70
C PHE A 39 -7.81 -8.88 -1.69
N ASP A 40 -7.23 -9.97 -2.21
CA ASP A 40 -6.52 -10.98 -1.43
C ASP A 40 -5.06 -10.55 -1.24
N LEU A 41 -4.81 -9.78 -0.19
CA LEU A 41 -3.45 -9.38 0.17
C LEU A 41 -2.68 -10.60 0.71
N PRO A 42 -1.47 -10.89 0.19
CA PRO A 42 -0.74 -12.11 0.53
C PRO A 42 -0.31 -12.15 2.00
N GLU A 43 0.04 -10.99 2.54
CA GLU A 43 0.43 -10.79 3.93
C GLU A 43 0.26 -9.32 4.33
N ALA A 44 0.23 -9.07 5.63
CA ALA A 44 0.12 -7.74 6.20
C ALA A 44 0.93 -7.68 7.49
N ASP A 45 1.53 -6.53 7.74
CA ASP A 45 2.20 -6.20 9.01
C ASP A 45 1.59 -4.91 9.57
N MET A 46 1.68 -4.74 10.87
CA MET A 46 1.18 -3.57 11.57
C MET A 46 2.28 -3.00 12.46
N GLY A 47 2.58 -1.72 12.25
CA GLY A 47 3.43 -0.93 13.14
C GLY A 47 2.60 0.06 13.96
N CYS A 48 3.20 0.60 15.01
CA CYS A 48 2.66 1.72 15.76
C CYS A 48 3.72 2.81 15.82
N HIS A 49 3.41 3.98 15.25
CA HIS A 49 4.25 5.17 15.37
C HIS A 49 3.71 6.05 16.49
N PRO A 50 4.57 6.74 17.26
CA PRO A 50 4.13 7.81 18.14
C PRO A 50 3.32 8.84 17.34
N ALA A 51 2.22 9.31 17.93
CA ALA A 51 1.50 10.43 17.35
C ALA A 51 2.35 11.70 17.47
N ASP A 52 2.40 12.49 16.41
CA ASP A 52 3.02 13.81 16.41
C ASP A 52 1.93 14.87 16.16
N PRO A 53 1.55 15.67 17.17
CA PRO A 53 0.55 16.73 17.02
C PRO A 53 0.93 17.83 16.02
N ALA A 54 2.23 18.02 15.76
CA ALA A 54 2.71 19.03 14.80
C ALA A 54 2.55 18.56 13.34
N HIS A 55 2.37 17.26 13.11
CA HIS A 55 2.17 16.68 11.80
C HIS A 55 0.71 16.24 11.63
N ALA A 56 0.00 16.87 10.70
CA ALA A 56 -1.43 16.68 10.50
C ALA A 56 -1.81 15.21 10.21
N ASP A 57 -0.92 14.47 9.55
CA ASP A 57 -1.12 13.08 9.14
C ASP A 57 -0.68 12.05 10.19
N SER A 58 -0.29 12.48 11.40
CA SER A 58 0.14 11.60 12.49
C SER A 58 -0.52 11.93 13.82
N LYS A 59 -1.73 12.52 13.80
CA LYS A 59 -2.53 12.70 15.02
C LYS A 59 -2.98 11.36 15.59
N THR A 60 -3.24 11.29 16.89
CA THR A 60 -3.79 10.09 17.55
C THR A 60 -5.04 9.58 16.81
N GLY A 61 -5.06 8.28 16.49
CA GLY A 61 -6.16 7.64 15.76
C GLY A 61 -6.01 7.69 14.23
N THR A 62 -5.00 8.37 13.70
CA THR A 62 -4.69 8.34 12.26
C THR A 62 -4.20 6.95 11.87
N HIS A 63 -4.68 6.46 10.73
CA HIS A 63 -4.30 5.18 10.16
C HIS A 63 -3.77 5.40 8.74
N ALA A 64 -2.73 4.67 8.38
CA ALA A 64 -2.12 4.70 7.07
C ALA A 64 -2.03 3.27 6.51
N ILE A 65 -2.23 3.14 5.20
CA ILE A 65 -2.06 1.89 4.47
C ILE A 65 -0.91 2.09 3.49
N SER A 66 0.07 1.20 3.55
CA SER A 66 1.20 1.14 2.63
C SER A 66 1.35 -0.26 2.07
N PHE A 67 1.98 -0.37 0.90
CA PHE A 67 2.40 -1.65 0.36
C PHE A 67 3.91 -1.79 0.53
N TYR A 68 4.37 -3.03 0.71
CA TYR A 68 5.80 -3.32 0.78
C TYR A 68 6.24 -4.35 -0.25
N CYS A 69 7.55 -4.40 -0.47
CA CYS A 69 8.20 -5.34 -1.37
C CYS A 69 9.63 -5.65 -0.91
N ASP A 70 10.21 -6.72 -1.44
CA ASP A 70 11.59 -7.13 -1.13
C ASP A 70 12.64 -6.36 -1.94
N ASP A 71 12.26 -5.87 -3.13
CA ASP A 71 13.13 -5.09 -4.03
C ASP A 71 12.34 -3.93 -4.63
N ILE A 72 12.53 -2.75 -4.05
CA ILE A 72 11.81 -1.53 -4.45
C ILE A 72 12.22 -1.05 -5.84
N ALA A 73 13.47 -1.22 -6.25
CA ALA A 73 13.93 -0.79 -7.57
C ALA A 73 13.25 -1.60 -8.68
N LYS A 74 13.26 -2.93 -8.53
CA LYS A 74 12.59 -3.85 -9.45
C LYS A 74 11.07 -3.63 -9.46
N THR A 75 10.47 -3.42 -8.29
CA THR A 75 9.03 -3.21 -8.15
C THR A 75 8.59 -1.90 -8.80
N VAL A 76 9.31 -0.80 -8.55
CA VAL A 76 9.07 0.50 -9.20
C VAL A 76 9.19 0.39 -10.71
N ALA A 77 10.24 -0.27 -11.23
CA ALA A 77 10.42 -0.47 -12.66
C ALA A 77 9.25 -1.27 -13.28
N GLY A 78 8.80 -2.34 -12.62
CA GLY A 78 7.65 -3.14 -13.05
C GLY A 78 6.34 -2.35 -13.06
N LEU A 79 6.07 -1.58 -12.01
CA LEU A 79 4.87 -0.74 -11.90
C LEU A 79 4.87 0.40 -12.92
N LYS A 80 6.02 1.02 -13.19
CA LYS A 80 6.17 2.04 -14.25
C LYS A 80 5.84 1.47 -15.63
N LYS A 81 6.28 0.24 -15.95
CA LYS A 81 5.90 -0.45 -17.21
C LYS A 81 4.40 -0.69 -17.32
N LYS A 82 3.70 -0.86 -16.19
CA LYS A 82 2.23 -0.95 -16.15
C LYS A 82 1.55 0.42 -16.21
N GLY A 83 2.28 1.53 -16.23
CA GLY A 83 1.75 2.90 -16.32
C GLY A 83 1.45 3.55 -14.97
N VAL A 84 1.98 3.03 -13.87
CA VAL A 84 1.89 3.66 -12.54
C VAL A 84 2.80 4.89 -12.50
N LYS A 85 2.25 6.02 -12.02
CA LYS A 85 2.98 7.29 -11.90
C LYS A 85 3.49 7.46 -10.46
N PHE A 86 4.80 7.58 -10.31
CA PHE A 86 5.46 7.85 -9.03
C PHE A 86 5.61 9.36 -8.81
N GLU A 87 5.58 9.79 -7.55
CA GLU A 87 5.68 11.21 -7.17
C GLU A 87 7.11 11.68 -6.94
N GLY A 88 8.05 10.74 -6.81
CA GLY A 88 9.45 11.05 -6.57
C GLY A 88 10.35 9.83 -6.74
N PRO A 89 11.65 10.01 -6.53
CA PRO A 89 12.60 8.91 -6.46
C PRO A 89 12.41 8.11 -5.17
N VAL A 90 13.00 6.91 -5.14
CA VAL A 90 13.14 6.15 -3.89
C VAL A 90 14.08 6.90 -2.95
N ARG A 91 13.69 7.04 -1.69
CA ARG A 91 14.46 7.68 -0.61
C ARG A 91 14.72 6.70 0.51
N ASP A 92 15.82 6.90 1.21
CA ASP A 92 16.16 6.14 2.41
C ASP A 92 15.69 6.90 3.64
N GLU A 93 14.72 6.33 4.36
CA GLU A 93 14.11 6.94 5.56
C GLU A 93 14.69 6.31 6.86
N GLY A 94 15.82 5.61 6.76
CA GLY A 94 16.48 4.93 7.88
C GLY A 94 15.86 3.57 8.23
N TYR A 95 14.52 3.51 8.39
CA TYR A 95 13.79 2.26 8.65
C TYR A 95 13.53 1.42 7.40
N GLY A 96 13.64 2.03 6.22
CA GLY A 96 13.29 1.42 4.95
C GLY A 96 13.57 2.35 3.77
N LEU A 97 13.49 1.79 2.56
CA LEU A 97 13.47 2.56 1.33
C LEU A 97 12.03 2.88 0.97
N VAL A 98 11.71 4.12 0.61
CA VAL A 98 10.34 4.60 0.45
C VAL A 98 10.17 5.38 -0.84
N THR A 99 9.03 5.20 -1.50
CA THR A 99 8.54 6.10 -2.55
C THR A 99 7.02 6.14 -2.53
N PHE A 100 6.43 7.13 -3.20
CA PHE A 100 4.98 7.29 -3.32
C PHE A 100 4.54 7.19 -4.78
N PHE A 101 3.35 6.64 -5.01
CA PHE A 101 2.72 6.60 -6.33
C PHE A 101 1.26 7.04 -6.27
N LYS A 102 0.81 7.68 -7.36
CA LYS A 102 -0.54 8.22 -7.48
C LYS A 102 -1.54 7.12 -7.80
N VAL A 103 -2.72 7.21 -7.20
CA VAL A 103 -3.85 6.33 -7.48
C VAL A 103 -5.12 7.12 -7.83
N PRO A 104 -6.11 6.51 -8.50
CA PRO A 104 -7.39 7.16 -8.77
C PRO A 104 -8.09 7.63 -7.48
N GLY A 105 -8.61 8.85 -7.51
CA GLY A 105 -9.16 9.52 -6.32
C GLY A 105 -8.32 10.72 -5.86
N GLY A 106 -7.14 10.93 -6.43
CA GLY A 106 -6.33 12.13 -6.19
C GLY A 106 -5.45 12.05 -4.95
N PHE A 107 -5.08 10.85 -4.52
CA PHE A 107 -4.19 10.62 -3.40
C PHE A 107 -3.05 9.66 -3.79
N SER A 108 -2.12 9.49 -2.88
CA SER A 108 -0.91 8.70 -3.09
C SER A 108 -0.79 7.58 -2.08
N LEU A 109 -0.17 6.49 -2.52
CA LEU A 109 0.13 5.34 -1.68
C LEU A 109 1.64 5.16 -1.55
N GLN A 110 2.06 4.80 -0.35
CA GLN A 110 3.44 4.46 -0.07
C GLN A 110 3.74 3.05 -0.58
N LEU A 111 4.83 2.92 -1.33
CA LEU A 111 5.56 1.68 -1.54
C LEU A 111 6.84 1.76 -0.71
N TYR A 112 7.12 0.75 0.11
CA TYR A 112 8.37 0.69 0.84
C TYR A 112 9.05 -0.68 0.82
N GLN A 113 10.35 -0.70 1.03
CA GLN A 113 11.12 -1.91 1.29
C GLN A 113 11.66 -1.83 2.72
N PRO A 114 11.26 -2.75 3.61
CA PRO A 114 11.75 -2.78 4.98
C PRO A 114 13.25 -3.08 5.00
N LYS A 115 13.99 -2.43 5.90
CA LYS A 115 15.40 -2.77 6.19
C LYS A 115 15.55 -3.75 7.36
N TYR A 116 14.46 -4.06 8.05
CA TYR A 116 14.43 -5.05 9.11
C TYR A 116 14.07 -6.44 8.57
N GLN A 117 14.61 -7.49 9.19
CA GLN A 117 14.23 -8.85 8.85
C GLN A 117 12.82 -9.15 9.36
N LYS A 118 11.94 -9.52 8.44
CA LYS A 118 10.65 -10.09 8.81
C LYS A 118 10.85 -11.53 9.24
N LYS A 119 10.23 -11.91 10.35
CA LYS A 119 10.16 -13.33 10.73
C LYS A 119 9.30 -14.02 9.68
N SER A 120 9.86 -14.96 8.92
CA SER A 120 9.08 -15.70 7.92
C SER A 120 7.89 -16.37 8.62
N ARG A 121 6.68 -16.30 8.03
CA ARG A 121 5.61 -17.19 8.45
C ARG A 121 6.11 -18.62 8.30
N LYS A 122 6.15 -19.38 9.41
CA LYS A 122 6.16 -20.84 9.31
C LYS A 122 4.91 -21.20 8.51
N ARG A 123 5.11 -21.77 7.31
CA ARG A 123 4.04 -22.31 6.48
C ARG A 123 3.35 -23.45 7.22
#